data_AF-A0AAD5ZU55-F1
#
_entry.id   AF-A0AAD5ZU55-F1
#
_cell.length_a   1.000
_cell.length_b   1.000
_cell.length_c   1.000
_cell.angle_alpha   90.00
_cell.angle_beta   90.00
_cell.angle_gamma   90.00
#
_symmetry.space_group_name_H-M   'P 1'
#
loop_
_entity.id
_entity.type
_entity.pdbx_description
1 polymer ?
#
loop_
_entity_poly.entity_id
_entity_poly.type
_entity_poly.pdbx_seq_one_letter_code
_entity_poly.pdbx_strand_id
1 'polypeptide(L)'
;MVYDGEEVKDQGGEATGNQANPSASSSKSDLDKKLGVRHPLKHKRFRAGGKKMADPTSSGVGEEELGTTSAAGATPEPEEVVAPVVADVAAQERSDPEDDDVGYKSGGWRSEDERLSCGYASFRGKRASMEDFYDAKSSKMEGKVINLFGIFDGHGGSRAAEYLKEHLFNNLMKHPQFLIDTKLAISETYKKTDSDFLETETSTLRDDGSTASTAVLVENHLYVANVGDSRAIISKAGKAIPLSEDHKPNRRDERERIENAGGIVMWAGTWRVGGVLAMSRAFGNRLLKQFVVAEPEIQEEEITDELEFLILASDGLWDVVPNEDAVLLVRGEDEPEAAARKLTETAYMRGSADNITCIVVKFHHEKLTEVDDSPPHTAPLDDQR
;
A
#
# COMPACT_ATOMS: atom_id res chain seq x y z
N MET A 1 6.55 52.51 12.02
CA MET A 1 7.13 53.86 11.90
C MET A 1 8.39 53.73 11.06
N VAL A 2 8.41 54.46 9.93
CA VAL A 2 9.56 54.84 9.07
C VAL A 2 10.21 53.68 8.29
N TYR A 3 9.97 53.49 6.97
CA TYR A 3 10.51 54.22 5.78
C TYR A 3 12.06 54.15 5.73
N ASP A 4 12.83 53.99 4.66
CA ASP A 4 12.75 53.95 3.18
C ASP A 4 14.10 53.28 2.75
N GLY A 5 14.29 52.58 1.63
CA GLY A 5 14.18 53.09 0.27
C GLY A 5 15.43 53.93 -0.10
N GLU A 6 16.39 53.36 -0.84
CA GLU A 6 16.88 53.91 -2.12
C GLU A 6 18.17 53.23 -2.64
N GLU A 7 18.11 52.94 -3.94
CA GLU A 7 19.20 52.54 -4.83
C GLU A 7 20.23 53.66 -5.02
N VAL A 8 21.50 53.28 -5.17
CA VAL A 8 22.53 54.16 -5.75
C VAL A 8 23.03 53.53 -7.04
N LYS A 9 22.82 54.25 -8.15
CA LYS A 9 23.38 53.98 -9.47
C LYS A 9 24.84 54.39 -9.56
N ASP A 10 25.57 53.53 -10.26
CA ASP A 10 26.96 53.60 -10.67
C ASP A 10 27.21 54.66 -11.77
N GLN A 11 28.41 55.28 -11.74
CA GLN A 11 29.00 56.09 -12.81
C GLN A 11 30.51 55.77 -12.93
N GLY A 12 30.85 54.85 -13.83
CA GLY A 12 31.65 55.08 -15.04
C GLY A 12 33.06 55.70 -14.99
N GLY A 13 34.01 55.01 -15.62
CA GLY A 13 35.25 55.54 -16.21
C GLY A 13 36.30 54.45 -16.44
N GLU A 14 36.38 53.86 -17.64
CA GLU A 14 37.38 54.13 -18.72
C GLU A 14 38.81 53.65 -18.38
N ALA A 15 39.63 53.02 -19.25
CA ALA A 15 39.59 52.70 -20.68
C ALA A 15 40.77 51.75 -21.03
N THR A 16 40.85 51.42 -22.34
CA THR A 16 41.89 50.68 -23.11
C THR A 16 41.62 49.17 -23.21
N GLY A 17 41.25 48.57 -24.36
CA GLY A 17 41.64 48.79 -25.77
C GLY A 17 42.68 47.72 -26.13
N ASN A 18 42.60 46.90 -27.18
CA ASN A 18 41.77 46.91 -28.38
C ASN A 18 41.94 45.56 -29.14
N GLN A 19 40.85 45.02 -29.71
CA GLN A 19 40.68 44.44 -31.08
C GLN A 19 41.71 43.43 -31.68
N ALA A 20 41.37 42.49 -32.57
CA ALA A 20 40.12 42.07 -33.22
C ALA A 20 40.35 40.74 -34.01
N ASN A 21 39.22 40.04 -34.21
CA ASN A 21 38.81 39.16 -35.33
C ASN A 21 39.31 39.60 -36.74
N PRO A 22 39.24 38.80 -37.85
CA PRO A 22 38.03 38.06 -38.26
C PRO A 22 38.12 36.82 -39.21
N SER A 23 37.00 36.08 -39.27
CA SER A 23 36.26 35.47 -40.41
C SER A 23 36.95 34.78 -41.63
N ALA A 24 36.47 33.56 -41.98
CA ALA A 24 35.55 33.26 -43.11
C ALA A 24 35.83 31.98 -43.96
N SER A 25 34.75 31.24 -44.26
CA SER A 25 34.43 30.44 -45.47
C SER A 25 35.17 29.12 -45.78
N SER A 26 34.49 27.96 -45.78
CA SER A 26 33.87 27.19 -46.90
C SER A 26 34.44 25.74 -46.81
N SER A 27 33.80 24.60 -47.09
CA SER A 27 32.94 24.18 -48.21
C SER A 27 32.23 22.84 -47.91
N LYS A 28 31.26 22.50 -48.79
CA LYS A 28 30.28 21.40 -48.79
C LYS A 28 30.82 19.97 -49.03
N SER A 29 30.04 18.97 -48.59
CA SER A 29 29.60 17.77 -49.35
C SER A 29 28.50 17.04 -48.55
N ASP A 30 27.22 17.17 -48.87
CA ASP A 30 26.44 16.30 -49.77
C ASP A 30 26.67 14.79 -49.56
N LEU A 31 25.70 14.09 -48.95
CA LEU A 31 25.01 12.97 -49.60
C LEU A 31 23.74 12.59 -48.82
N ASP A 32 22.61 12.94 -49.42
CA ASP A 32 21.27 12.50 -49.04
C ASP A 32 20.67 11.80 -50.26
N LYS A 33 20.18 10.56 -50.11
CA LYS A 33 19.30 9.82 -51.05
C LYS A 33 19.17 8.33 -50.66
N LYS A 34 18.02 7.92 -50.11
CA LYS A 34 16.90 7.30 -50.87
C LYS A 34 15.95 6.53 -49.95
N LEU A 35 14.70 6.98 -49.98
CA LEU A 35 13.49 6.20 -49.77
C LEU A 35 13.56 4.84 -50.49
N GLY A 36 13.19 3.78 -49.78
CA GLY A 36 13.10 2.41 -50.29
C GLY A 36 12.13 1.60 -49.46
N VAL A 37 10.83 1.88 -49.61
CA VAL A 37 9.73 0.99 -49.23
C VAL A 37 9.99 -0.41 -49.78
N ARG A 38 9.91 -1.45 -48.93
CA ARG A 38 9.50 -2.81 -49.31
C ARG A 38 9.16 -3.67 -48.09
N HIS A 39 7.86 -3.91 -47.92
CA HIS A 39 7.29 -5.11 -47.30
C HIS A 39 7.79 -6.38 -48.02
N PRO A 40 7.83 -7.51 -47.30
CA PRO A 40 6.94 -8.60 -47.73
C PRO A 40 6.28 -9.36 -46.56
N LEU A 41 4.94 -9.36 -46.59
CA LEU A 41 4.03 -10.51 -46.51
C LEU A 41 4.61 -11.84 -45.95
N LYS A 42 3.94 -12.42 -44.95
CA LYS A 42 2.88 -13.43 -45.19
C LYS A 42 2.26 -13.91 -43.88
N HIS A 43 0.95 -13.64 -43.76
CA HIS A 43 0.03 -14.35 -42.88
C HIS A 43 0.12 -15.87 -43.11
N LYS A 44 0.30 -16.65 -42.04
CA LYS A 44 -0.15 -18.03 -41.99
C LYS A 44 -1.41 -18.11 -41.14
N ARG A 45 -2.54 -18.20 -41.84
CA ARG A 45 -3.81 -18.73 -41.33
C ARG A 45 -3.59 -20.19 -40.95
N PHE A 46 -3.80 -20.56 -39.68
CA PHE A 46 -4.15 -21.93 -39.34
C PHE A 46 -5.67 -22.05 -39.38
N ARG A 47 -6.13 -22.92 -40.29
CA ARG A 47 -7.53 -23.27 -40.48
C ARG A 47 -7.83 -24.47 -39.59
N ALA A 48 -8.97 -24.39 -38.90
CA ALA A 48 -9.58 -25.48 -38.16
C ALA A 48 -9.74 -26.74 -39.03
N GLY A 49 -9.36 -27.88 -38.47
CA GLY A 49 -9.71 -29.21 -38.96
C GLY A 49 -10.39 -29.96 -37.83
N GLY A 50 -11.72 -30.03 -37.87
CA GLY A 50 -12.48 -30.90 -37.00
C GLY A 50 -12.35 -32.35 -37.44
N LYS A 51 -12.28 -33.26 -36.47
CA LYS A 51 -12.74 -34.64 -36.64
C LYS A 51 -13.30 -35.15 -35.31
N LYS A 52 -14.60 -35.46 -35.35
CA LYS A 52 -15.35 -36.24 -34.36
C LYS A 52 -14.98 -37.72 -34.44
N MET A 53 -15.46 -38.45 -33.43
CA MET A 53 -15.58 -39.92 -33.25
C MET A 53 -14.46 -40.48 -32.37
N ALA A 54 -14.68 -41.32 -31.36
CA ALA A 54 -15.88 -41.86 -30.71
C ALA A 54 -15.39 -42.57 -29.42
N ASP A 55 -16.24 -42.67 -28.40
CA ASP A 55 -16.10 -43.63 -27.30
C ASP A 55 -16.07 -45.08 -27.84
N PRO A 56 -15.45 -46.01 -27.10
CA PRO A 56 -16.30 -46.94 -26.39
C PRO A 56 -15.88 -47.24 -24.95
N THR A 57 -16.91 -47.60 -24.22
CA THR A 57 -17.03 -48.09 -22.85
C THR A 57 -16.25 -49.36 -22.51
N SER A 58 -15.95 -49.47 -21.20
CA SER A 58 -16.19 -50.62 -20.31
C SER A 58 -15.02 -51.51 -19.86
N SER A 59 -15.06 -51.71 -18.54
CA SER A 59 -14.77 -52.94 -17.78
C SER A 59 -13.31 -53.31 -17.50
N GLY A 60 -13.05 -53.65 -16.24
CA GLY A 60 -11.84 -54.39 -15.85
C GLY A 60 -11.39 -54.19 -14.41
N VAL A 61 -12.09 -54.83 -13.48
CA VAL A 61 -11.67 -55.14 -12.11
C VAL A 61 -10.34 -55.91 -12.09
N GLY A 62 -9.53 -55.72 -11.05
CA GLY A 62 -8.35 -56.55 -10.77
C GLY A 62 -7.60 -56.10 -9.52
N GLU A 63 -8.06 -56.56 -8.36
CA GLU A 63 -7.25 -56.68 -7.14
C GLU A 63 -6.17 -57.74 -7.36
N GLU A 64 -4.94 -57.51 -6.88
CA GLU A 64 -4.11 -58.57 -6.29
C GLU A 64 -2.99 -57.95 -5.42
N GLU A 65 -2.99 -58.33 -4.14
CA GLU A 65 -1.96 -58.10 -3.13
C GLU A 65 -0.83 -59.15 -3.20
N LEU A 66 0.19 -58.94 -2.35
CA LEU A 66 1.36 -59.75 -1.95
C LEU A 66 2.64 -59.36 -2.69
N GLY A 67 3.71 -58.87 -2.07
CA GLY A 67 4.12 -58.79 -0.66
C GLY A 67 5.66 -58.96 -0.65
N THR A 68 6.39 -58.30 0.25
CA THR A 68 7.57 -58.82 0.99
C THR A 68 8.38 -57.72 1.72
N THR A 69 8.57 -57.97 3.03
CA THR A 69 9.77 -57.81 3.89
C THR A 69 10.37 -56.43 4.21
N SER A 70 10.12 -56.02 5.46
CA SER A 70 11.04 -55.59 6.53
C SER A 70 12.28 -54.73 6.23
N ALA A 71 12.37 -53.58 6.92
CA ALA A 71 13.50 -53.26 7.79
C ALA A 71 13.09 -52.17 8.80
N ALA A 72 13.37 -52.43 10.08
CA ALA A 72 13.17 -51.52 11.18
C ALA A 72 14.21 -50.39 11.17
N GLY A 73 13.77 -49.15 11.35
CA GLY A 73 14.60 -47.99 11.62
C GLY A 73 13.81 -47.02 12.47
N ALA A 74 14.16 -46.93 13.75
CA ALA A 74 13.55 -45.99 14.69
C ALA A 74 13.80 -44.55 14.22
N THR A 75 12.72 -43.79 14.03
CA THR A 75 12.74 -42.34 13.86
C THR A 75 12.26 -41.71 15.17
N PRO A 76 12.91 -40.67 15.69
CA PRO A 76 12.39 -39.93 16.83
C PRO A 76 11.11 -39.20 16.42
N GLU A 77 10.11 -39.24 17.30
CA GLU A 77 8.86 -38.51 17.12
C GLU A 77 9.14 -37.01 16.98
N PRO A 78 8.44 -36.30 16.07
CA PRO A 78 8.56 -34.85 16.00
C PRO A 78 7.94 -34.24 17.26
N GLU A 79 8.71 -33.39 17.95
CA GLU A 79 8.18 -32.53 19.01
C GLU A 79 6.99 -31.73 18.46
N GLU A 80 5.85 -31.90 19.12
CA GLU A 80 4.62 -31.20 18.83
C GLU A 80 4.83 -29.71 19.13
N VAL A 81 5.12 -28.93 18.10
CA VAL A 81 5.15 -27.47 18.19
C VAL A 81 3.71 -27.02 18.41
N VAL A 82 3.35 -26.81 19.67
CA VAL A 82 2.02 -26.35 20.06
C VAL A 82 1.84 -24.96 19.44
N ALA A 83 1.07 -24.87 18.36
CA ALA A 83 0.72 -23.59 17.76
C ALA A 83 0.03 -22.73 18.83
N PRO A 84 0.39 -21.43 18.96
CA PRO A 84 -0.24 -20.58 19.94
C PRO A 84 -1.74 -20.55 19.69
N VAL A 85 -2.51 -20.80 20.74
CA VAL A 85 -3.97 -20.77 20.72
C VAL A 85 -4.37 -19.31 20.51
N VAL A 86 -4.68 -18.94 19.27
CA VAL A 86 -5.28 -17.64 18.95
C VAL A 86 -6.69 -17.68 19.52
N ALA A 87 -6.92 -16.96 20.62
CA ALA A 87 -8.27 -16.75 21.10
C ALA A 87 -8.97 -15.81 20.12
N ASP A 88 -9.98 -16.30 19.40
CA ASP A 88 -10.99 -15.45 18.76
C ASP A 88 -11.70 -14.68 19.86
N VAL A 89 -11.17 -13.51 20.21
CA VAL A 89 -11.93 -12.52 20.95
C VAL A 89 -12.97 -11.99 19.98
N ALA A 90 -14.23 -12.21 20.32
CA ALA A 90 -15.39 -11.78 19.57
C ALA A 90 -15.18 -10.35 19.05
N ALA A 91 -15.44 -10.17 17.76
CA ALA A 91 -15.70 -8.87 17.18
C ALA A 91 -16.57 -8.06 18.15
N GLN A 92 -16.01 -7.01 18.75
CA GLN A 92 -16.81 -6.03 19.48
C GLN A 92 -17.95 -5.55 18.59
N GLU A 93 -19.08 -5.16 19.19
CA GLU A 93 -20.25 -4.65 18.50
C GLU A 93 -19.84 -3.60 17.46
N ARG A 94 -19.74 -4.06 16.21
CA ARG A 94 -19.46 -3.22 15.05
C ARG A 94 -20.82 -2.66 14.65
N SER A 95 -20.90 -1.36 14.40
CA SER A 95 -21.95 -0.91 13.50
C SER A 95 -21.69 -1.59 12.15
N ASP A 96 -22.69 -2.30 11.64
CA ASP A 96 -22.66 -2.74 10.25
C ASP A 96 -22.44 -1.48 9.38
N PRO A 97 -21.60 -1.54 8.34
CA PRO A 97 -21.39 -0.39 7.47
C PRO A 97 -22.75 0.05 6.90
N GLU A 98 -23.18 1.27 7.25
CA GLU A 98 -24.41 1.84 6.70
C GLU A 98 -24.09 2.31 5.28
N ASP A 99 -24.74 1.72 4.28
CA ASP A 99 -24.80 2.31 2.94
C ASP A 99 -25.65 3.58 3.07
N ASP A 100 -25.06 4.75 2.90
CA ASP A 100 -25.85 5.96 2.76
C ASP A 100 -26.49 6.07 1.37
N ASP A 101 -27.53 6.90 1.23
CA ASP A 101 -28.24 7.14 -0.03
C ASP A 101 -27.33 7.63 -1.18
N VAL A 102 -26.06 7.97 -0.88
CA VAL A 102 -25.07 8.51 -1.82
C VAL A 102 -24.02 7.46 -2.22
N GLY A 103 -24.04 6.27 -1.61
CA GLY A 103 -23.20 5.12 -1.94
C GLY A 103 -21.85 5.07 -1.20
N TYR A 104 -21.71 5.78 -0.08
CA TYR A 104 -20.58 5.62 0.83
C TYR A 104 -20.81 4.44 1.78
N LYS A 105 -19.73 3.70 2.04
CA LYS A 105 -19.61 2.79 3.18
C LYS A 105 -18.66 3.39 4.19
N SER A 106 -19.16 3.82 5.34
CA SER A 106 -18.34 4.36 6.43
C SER A 106 -18.64 3.67 7.76
N GLY A 107 -17.74 3.87 8.71
CA GLY A 107 -17.89 3.39 10.08
C GLY A 107 -16.63 3.65 10.89
N GLY A 108 -16.68 3.28 12.16
CA GLY A 108 -15.56 3.44 13.06
C GLY A 108 -15.72 2.64 14.34
N TRP A 109 -14.66 2.60 15.13
CA TRP A 109 -14.63 1.95 16.43
C TRP A 109 -13.56 2.58 17.32
N ARG A 110 -13.65 2.31 18.63
CA ARG A 110 -12.66 2.74 19.63
C ARG A 110 -12.07 1.51 20.31
N SER A 111 -10.77 1.52 20.59
CA SER A 111 -10.15 0.40 21.30
C SER A 111 -10.66 0.29 22.75
N GLU A 112 -10.63 -0.92 23.31
CA GLU A 112 -11.07 -1.19 24.70
C GLU A 112 -10.32 -0.38 25.75
N ASP A 113 -9.04 -0.11 25.50
CA ASP A 113 -8.18 0.68 26.37
C ASP A 113 -8.25 2.18 26.06
N GLU A 114 -9.12 2.59 25.14
CA GLU A 114 -9.32 3.95 24.66
C GLU A 114 -8.08 4.66 24.09
N ARG A 115 -6.94 3.95 23.95
CA ARG A 115 -5.68 4.49 23.43
C ARG A 115 -5.73 4.82 21.95
N LEU A 116 -6.71 4.29 21.20
CA LEU A 116 -6.94 4.66 19.81
C LEU A 116 -8.41 4.65 19.41
N SER A 117 -8.74 5.40 18.37
CA SER A 117 -9.99 5.28 17.62
C SER A 117 -9.70 5.17 16.13
N CYS A 118 -10.52 4.38 15.44
CA CYS A 118 -10.42 4.12 14.02
C CYS A 118 -11.70 4.57 13.31
N GLY A 119 -11.57 5.11 12.13
CA GLY A 119 -12.67 5.41 11.23
C GLY A 119 -12.28 5.12 9.78
N TYR A 120 -13.25 4.75 8.97
CA TYR A 120 -13.03 4.42 7.57
C TYR A 120 -14.17 4.94 6.71
N ALA A 121 -13.85 5.18 5.44
CA ALA A 121 -14.81 5.51 4.40
C ALA A 121 -14.36 4.90 3.08
N SER A 122 -15.29 4.30 2.36
CA SER A 122 -15.07 3.70 1.04
C SER A 122 -16.18 4.10 0.09
N PHE A 123 -15.80 4.55 -1.10
CA PHE A 123 -16.72 5.11 -2.08
C PHE A 123 -16.34 4.67 -3.49
N ARG A 124 -17.32 4.14 -4.24
CA ARG A 124 -17.11 3.69 -5.63
C ARG A 124 -16.65 4.82 -6.56
N GLY A 125 -17.00 6.06 -6.24
CA GLY A 125 -16.67 7.19 -7.09
C GLY A 125 -17.27 7.05 -8.49
N LYS A 126 -16.47 7.34 -9.51
CA LYS A 126 -16.91 7.35 -10.92
C LYS A 126 -16.74 6.01 -11.64
N ARG A 127 -16.16 5.00 -10.98
CA ARG A 127 -15.95 3.66 -11.56
C ARG A 127 -17.28 2.89 -11.67
N ALA A 128 -17.31 1.91 -12.57
CA ALA A 128 -18.47 1.03 -12.76
C ALA A 128 -18.57 -0.04 -11.65
N SER A 129 -17.43 -0.50 -11.15
CA SER A 129 -17.29 -1.47 -10.05
C SER A 129 -16.59 -0.83 -8.85
N MET A 130 -16.77 -1.45 -7.67
CA MET A 130 -15.97 -1.20 -6.47
C MET A 130 -14.97 -2.35 -6.36
N GLU A 131 -13.69 -2.08 -6.59
CA GLU A 131 -12.60 -3.05 -6.55
C GLU A 131 -11.66 -2.84 -5.35
N ASP A 132 -11.75 -1.72 -4.62
CA ASP A 132 -11.09 -1.60 -3.31
C ASP A 132 -11.79 -2.42 -2.23
N PHE A 133 -10.96 -2.98 -1.35
CA PHE A 133 -11.35 -3.61 -0.10
C PHE A 133 -10.51 -3.05 1.03
N TYR A 134 -10.98 -3.23 2.26
CA TYR A 134 -10.26 -2.85 3.45
C TYR A 134 -10.55 -3.82 4.59
N ASP A 135 -9.64 -3.87 5.57
CA ASP A 135 -9.83 -4.53 6.85
C ASP A 135 -9.29 -3.63 7.97
N ALA A 136 -10.04 -3.51 9.06
CA ALA A 136 -9.70 -2.68 10.22
C ALA A 136 -10.20 -3.38 11.48
N LYS A 137 -9.29 -4.02 12.22
CA LYS A 137 -9.66 -4.86 13.35
C LYS A 137 -8.66 -4.78 14.50
N SER A 138 -9.17 -5.02 15.70
CA SER A 138 -8.38 -5.24 16.92
C SER A 138 -8.48 -6.70 17.33
N SER A 139 -7.41 -7.25 17.88
CA SER A 139 -7.32 -8.61 18.38
C SER A 139 -6.40 -8.67 19.61
N LYS A 140 -6.41 -9.79 20.32
CA LYS A 140 -5.49 -10.05 21.43
C LYS A 140 -4.72 -11.35 21.17
N MET A 141 -3.40 -11.30 21.33
CA MET A 141 -2.53 -12.46 21.19
C MET A 141 -1.50 -12.44 22.32
N GLU A 142 -1.41 -13.53 23.08
CA GLU A 142 -0.50 -13.65 24.23
C GLU A 142 -0.59 -12.48 25.24
N GLY A 143 -1.81 -11.95 25.45
CA GLY A 143 -2.06 -10.80 26.33
C GLY A 143 -1.73 -9.43 25.72
N LYS A 144 -1.16 -9.39 24.50
CA LYS A 144 -0.87 -8.16 23.77
C LYS A 144 -2.06 -7.75 22.90
N VAL A 145 -2.36 -6.46 22.88
CA VAL A 145 -3.34 -5.87 21.96
C VAL A 145 -2.66 -5.69 20.59
N ILE A 146 -3.31 -6.21 19.55
CA ILE A 146 -2.85 -6.16 18.17
C ILE A 146 -3.91 -5.44 17.35
N ASN A 147 -3.53 -4.37 16.64
CA ASN A 147 -4.44 -3.68 15.72
C ASN A 147 -3.93 -3.80 14.29
N LEU A 148 -4.83 -4.10 13.37
CA LEU A 148 -4.54 -4.47 11.99
C LEU A 148 -5.42 -3.62 11.07
N PHE A 149 -4.78 -2.83 10.21
CA PHE A 149 -5.45 -1.94 9.25
C PHE A 149 -4.88 -2.18 7.88
N GLY A 150 -5.72 -2.39 6.86
CA GLY A 150 -5.28 -2.69 5.51
C GLY A 150 -6.21 -2.10 4.47
N ILE A 151 -5.62 -1.56 3.40
CA ILE A 151 -6.30 -1.18 2.17
C ILE A 151 -5.74 -2.00 1.02
N PHE A 152 -6.65 -2.53 0.22
CA PHE A 152 -6.39 -3.41 -0.91
C PHE A 152 -7.10 -2.82 -2.12
N ASP A 153 -6.38 -2.09 -2.95
CA ASP A 153 -6.89 -1.48 -4.19
C ASP A 153 -6.80 -2.52 -5.29
N GLY A 154 -7.95 -2.95 -5.82
CA GLY A 154 -8.05 -4.05 -6.78
C GLY A 154 -8.00 -3.56 -8.22
N HIS A 155 -7.36 -4.34 -9.10
CA HIS A 155 -7.34 -4.05 -10.53
C HIS A 155 -7.49 -5.31 -11.39
N GLY A 156 -8.17 -5.14 -12.52
CA GLY A 156 -8.47 -6.27 -13.42
C GLY A 156 -9.53 -7.21 -12.85
N GLY A 157 -10.27 -6.77 -11.82
CA GLY A 157 -11.21 -7.54 -11.02
C GLY A 157 -10.94 -7.40 -9.52
N SER A 158 -11.96 -7.64 -8.70
CA SER A 158 -11.93 -7.45 -7.24
C SER A 158 -11.30 -8.61 -6.46
N ARG A 159 -11.03 -9.75 -7.10
CA ARG A 159 -10.81 -11.02 -6.38
C ARG A 159 -9.50 -11.04 -5.59
N ALA A 160 -8.45 -10.42 -6.11
CA ALA A 160 -7.18 -10.32 -5.40
C ALA A 160 -7.36 -9.49 -4.11
N ALA A 161 -7.99 -8.32 -4.21
CA ALA A 161 -8.27 -7.45 -3.07
C ALA A 161 -9.18 -8.12 -2.03
N GLU A 162 -10.22 -8.81 -2.48
CA GLU A 162 -11.14 -9.59 -1.63
C GLU A 162 -10.39 -10.73 -0.91
N TYR A 163 -9.56 -11.48 -1.64
CA TYR A 163 -8.73 -12.55 -1.05
C TYR A 163 -7.77 -12.00 0.01
N LEU A 164 -7.12 -10.85 -0.23
CA LEU A 164 -6.24 -10.23 0.76
C LEU A 164 -6.96 -9.82 2.02
N LYS A 165 -8.14 -9.20 1.90
CA LYS A 165 -9.01 -8.88 3.04
C LYS A 165 -9.31 -10.12 3.89
N GLU A 166 -9.61 -11.25 3.25
CA GLU A 166 -10.00 -12.48 3.95
C GLU A 166 -8.81 -13.25 4.55
N HIS A 167 -7.64 -13.19 3.92
CA HIS A 167 -6.54 -14.11 4.22
C HIS A 167 -5.29 -13.45 4.79
N LEU A 168 -4.91 -12.24 4.37
CA LEU A 168 -3.59 -11.67 4.66
C LEU A 168 -3.31 -11.55 6.16
N PHE A 169 -4.21 -10.89 6.89
CA PHE A 169 -4.06 -10.73 8.33
C PHE A 169 -4.27 -12.03 9.11
N ASN A 170 -5.12 -12.93 8.62
CA ASN A 170 -5.34 -14.23 9.25
C ASN A 170 -4.10 -15.12 9.13
N ASN A 171 -3.40 -15.06 8.00
CA ASN A 171 -2.12 -15.74 7.80
C ASN A 171 -1.03 -15.11 8.68
N LEU A 172 -1.00 -13.76 8.76
CA LEU A 172 -0.01 -13.03 9.56
C LEU A 172 -0.11 -13.38 11.05
N MET A 173 -1.32 -13.38 11.61
CA MET A 173 -1.55 -13.70 13.03
C MET A 173 -1.19 -15.14 13.39
N LYS A 174 -1.15 -16.05 12.40
CA LYS A 174 -0.75 -17.45 12.58
C LYS A 174 0.75 -17.66 12.36
N HIS A 175 1.48 -16.63 11.91
CA HIS A 175 2.89 -16.76 11.58
C HIS A 175 3.72 -16.95 12.87
N PRO A 176 4.61 -17.96 12.94
CA PRO A 176 5.36 -18.26 14.17
C PRO A 176 6.31 -17.14 14.59
N GLN A 177 6.72 -16.28 13.66
CA GLN A 177 7.57 -15.12 13.95
C GLN A 177 6.77 -13.85 14.29
N PHE A 178 5.44 -13.87 14.30
CA PHE A 178 4.64 -12.64 14.37
C PHE A 178 4.97 -11.74 15.58
N LEU A 179 5.13 -12.32 16.77
CA LEU A 179 5.48 -11.60 18.00
C LEU A 179 7.00 -11.57 18.29
N ILE A 180 7.83 -12.24 17.47
CA ILE A 180 9.28 -12.38 17.66
C ILE A 180 10.04 -11.47 16.70
N ASP A 181 9.72 -11.59 15.41
CA ASP A 181 10.23 -10.76 14.32
C ASP A 181 9.06 -10.43 13.38
N THR A 182 8.33 -9.37 13.74
CA THR A 182 7.13 -8.95 13.02
C THR A 182 7.44 -8.57 11.57
N LYS A 183 8.62 -7.99 11.28
CA LYS A 183 9.02 -7.61 9.91
C LYS A 183 9.24 -8.84 9.04
N LEU A 184 9.92 -9.85 9.58
CA LEU A 184 10.09 -11.13 8.90
C LEU A 184 8.72 -11.79 8.66
N ALA A 185 7.87 -11.83 9.69
CA ALA A 185 6.53 -12.41 9.59
C ALA A 185 5.67 -11.73 8.51
N ILE A 186 5.68 -10.39 8.44
CA ILE A 186 5.01 -9.63 7.38
C ILE A 186 5.56 -10.01 6.01
N SER A 187 6.89 -9.99 5.84
CA SER A 187 7.54 -10.27 4.56
C SER A 187 7.23 -11.68 4.04
N GLU A 188 7.31 -12.69 4.91
CA GLU A 188 7.02 -14.08 4.56
C GLU A 188 5.53 -14.30 4.30
N THR A 189 4.66 -13.68 5.11
CA THR A 189 3.20 -13.78 4.94
C THR A 189 2.74 -13.17 3.62
N TYR A 190 3.28 -12.03 3.22
CA TYR A 190 2.96 -11.39 1.94
C TYR A 190 3.30 -12.33 0.76
N LYS A 191 4.53 -12.87 0.74
CA LYS A 191 4.98 -13.82 -0.29
C LYS A 191 4.12 -15.09 -0.32
N LYS A 192 3.78 -15.63 0.85
CA LYS A 192 2.96 -16.84 0.96
C LYS A 192 1.52 -16.59 0.50
N THR A 193 0.91 -15.49 0.93
CA THR A 193 -0.48 -15.14 0.57
C THR A 193 -0.62 -14.87 -0.92
N ASP A 194 0.37 -14.22 -1.54
CA ASP A 194 0.42 -14.05 -2.99
C ASP A 194 0.53 -15.38 -3.74
N SER A 195 1.40 -16.27 -3.28
CA SER A 195 1.54 -17.61 -3.86
C SER A 195 0.23 -18.40 -3.74
N ASP A 196 -0.42 -18.35 -2.57
CA ASP A 196 -1.68 -19.05 -2.31
C ASP A 196 -2.81 -18.52 -3.21
N PHE A 197 -2.92 -17.19 -3.33
CA PHE A 197 -3.87 -16.57 -4.27
C PHE A 197 -3.63 -17.07 -5.71
N LEU A 198 -2.37 -17.05 -6.15
CA LEU A 198 -1.99 -17.55 -7.48
C LEU A 198 -2.19 -19.06 -7.63
N GLU A 199 -2.29 -19.85 -6.57
CA GLU A 199 -2.61 -21.28 -6.68
C GLU A 199 -4.12 -21.55 -6.73
N THR A 200 -4.95 -20.64 -6.19
CA THR A 200 -6.42 -20.79 -6.22
C THR A 200 -7.02 -20.74 -7.63
N GLU A 201 -6.32 -20.12 -8.59
CA GLU A 201 -6.84 -19.88 -9.94
C GLU A 201 -6.26 -20.83 -10.98
N THR A 202 -7.07 -21.70 -11.57
CA THR A 202 -6.61 -22.60 -12.64
C THR A 202 -6.76 -21.98 -14.04
N SER A 203 -7.56 -20.94 -14.18
CA SER A 203 -7.75 -20.21 -15.44
C SER A 203 -6.60 -19.24 -15.71
N THR A 204 -5.95 -19.41 -16.86
CA THR A 204 -4.92 -18.47 -17.33
C THR A 204 -5.51 -17.20 -17.96
N LEU A 205 -6.83 -17.07 -18.02
CA LEU A 205 -7.53 -15.94 -18.64
C LEU A 205 -7.84 -14.79 -17.66
N ARG A 206 -7.57 -14.98 -16.37
CA ARG A 206 -7.81 -13.98 -15.33
C ARG A 206 -6.48 -13.58 -14.71
N ASP A 207 -6.26 -12.27 -14.63
CA ASP A 207 -4.99 -11.66 -14.23
C ASP A 207 -5.23 -10.50 -13.23
N ASP A 208 -6.23 -10.69 -12.36
CA ASP A 208 -6.54 -9.77 -11.26
C ASP A 208 -5.29 -9.54 -10.41
N GLY A 209 -5.18 -8.35 -9.85
CA GLY A 209 -4.18 -8.03 -8.85
C GLY A 209 -4.70 -7.02 -7.86
N SER A 210 -3.89 -6.77 -6.83
CA SER A 210 -4.21 -5.75 -5.84
C SER A 210 -2.96 -5.17 -5.20
N THR A 211 -3.06 -3.92 -4.77
CA THR A 211 -2.13 -3.34 -3.81
C THR A 211 -2.34 -3.94 -2.41
N ALA A 212 -1.42 -3.67 -1.50
CA ALA A 212 -1.67 -3.77 -0.08
C ALA A 212 -0.88 -2.69 0.65
N SER A 213 -1.59 -1.75 1.28
CA SER A 213 -1.00 -0.84 2.26
C SER A 213 -1.55 -1.23 3.62
N THR A 214 -0.71 -1.79 4.49
CA THR A 214 -1.13 -2.28 5.81
C THR A 214 -0.36 -1.63 6.92
N ALA A 215 -1.03 -1.45 8.05
CA ALA A 215 -0.46 -1.04 9.32
C ALA A 215 -0.78 -2.09 10.39
N VAL A 216 0.27 -2.59 11.05
CA VAL A 216 0.20 -3.60 12.10
C VAL A 216 0.75 -2.96 13.36
N LEU A 217 -0.10 -2.73 14.35
CA LEU A 217 0.28 -2.19 15.65
C LEU A 217 0.38 -3.34 16.66
N VAL A 218 1.60 -3.62 17.10
CA VAL A 218 1.88 -4.57 18.19
C VAL A 218 2.29 -3.75 19.41
N GLU A 219 1.39 -3.67 20.40
CA GLU A 219 1.55 -2.80 21.58
C GLU A 219 1.73 -1.32 21.22
N ASN A 220 2.99 -0.87 21.13
CA ASN A 220 3.37 0.51 20.83
C ASN A 220 4.21 0.64 19.53
N HIS A 221 4.46 -0.48 18.84
CA HIS A 221 5.25 -0.52 17.60
C HIS A 221 4.32 -0.66 16.40
N LEU A 222 4.36 0.35 15.54
CA LEU A 222 3.60 0.45 14.31
C LEU A 222 4.47 0.01 13.13
N TYR A 223 4.09 -1.10 12.49
CA TYR A 223 4.72 -1.59 11.27
C TYR A 223 3.84 -1.24 10.07
N VAL A 224 4.32 -0.36 9.19
CA VAL A 224 3.67 -0.04 7.92
C VAL A 224 4.35 -0.81 6.81
N ALA A 225 3.59 -1.66 6.11
CA ALA A 225 4.06 -2.47 5.00
C ALA A 225 3.28 -2.11 3.73
N ASN A 226 3.99 -1.86 2.63
CA ASN A 226 3.40 -1.41 1.38
C ASN A 226 3.81 -2.28 0.17
N VAL A 227 2.82 -2.60 -0.67
CA VAL A 227 2.95 -3.20 -2.00
C VAL A 227 2.00 -2.44 -2.92
N GLY A 228 2.52 -1.84 -3.99
CA GLY A 228 1.73 -1.01 -4.91
C GLY A 228 1.78 0.49 -4.58
N ASP A 229 0.75 1.21 -4.98
CA ASP A 229 0.66 2.68 -4.96
C ASP A 229 -0.52 3.23 -4.16
N SER A 230 -1.21 2.38 -3.39
CA SER A 230 -1.82 2.85 -2.15
C SER A 230 -0.74 3.32 -1.17
N ARG A 231 -1.09 4.19 -0.23
CA ARG A 231 -0.10 4.87 0.62
C ARG A 231 -0.60 5.03 2.06
N ALA A 232 0.35 4.99 2.98
CA ALA A 232 0.19 5.30 4.39
C ALA A 232 1.09 6.48 4.81
N ILE A 233 0.51 7.41 5.57
CA ILE A 233 1.21 8.54 6.17
C ILE A 233 0.80 8.70 7.63
N ILE A 234 1.66 9.25 8.46
CA ILE A 234 1.31 9.70 9.82
C ILE A 234 1.33 11.23 9.90
N SER A 235 0.56 11.78 10.84
CA SER A 235 0.82 13.11 11.38
C SER A 235 1.67 13.00 12.62
N LYS A 236 2.85 13.63 12.59
CA LYS A 236 3.73 13.75 13.76
C LYS A 236 4.01 15.22 14.04
N ALA A 237 3.62 15.69 15.22
CA ALA A 237 3.67 17.11 15.60
C ALA A 237 3.05 18.04 14.54
N GLY A 238 1.91 17.62 13.95
CA GLY A 238 1.19 18.35 12.92
C GLY A 238 1.81 18.35 11.52
N LYS A 239 2.83 17.53 11.25
CA LYS A 239 3.45 17.40 9.92
C LYS A 239 3.15 16.05 9.29
N ALA A 240 2.93 16.03 7.98
CA ALA A 240 2.77 14.79 7.24
C ALA A 240 4.12 14.07 7.05
N ILE A 241 4.23 12.86 7.57
CA ILE A 241 5.40 11.99 7.36
C ILE A 241 4.93 10.74 6.61
N PRO A 242 5.38 10.51 5.37
CA PRO A 242 5.05 9.28 4.65
C PRO A 242 5.75 8.08 5.28
N LEU A 243 4.99 7.03 5.58
CA LEU A 243 5.53 5.74 6.05
C LEU A 243 5.62 4.70 4.93
N SER A 244 5.22 5.07 3.72
CA SER A 244 5.35 4.28 2.51
C SER A 244 5.68 5.17 1.32
N GLU A 245 6.43 4.65 0.36
CA GLU A 245 6.61 5.25 -0.96
C GLU A 245 5.88 4.42 -2.00
N ASP A 246 5.23 5.07 -2.96
CA ASP A 246 4.47 4.38 -4.00
C ASP A 246 5.40 3.60 -4.93
N HIS A 247 5.06 2.34 -5.19
CA HIS A 247 5.79 1.47 -6.10
C HIS A 247 5.42 1.77 -7.55
N LYS A 248 5.91 2.89 -8.07
CA LYS A 248 5.70 3.29 -9.48
C LYS A 248 6.79 2.70 -10.39
N PRO A 249 6.47 2.27 -11.64
CA PRO A 249 7.44 1.63 -12.52
C PRO A 249 8.66 2.48 -12.90
N ASN A 250 8.58 3.81 -12.75
CA ASN A 250 9.70 4.73 -12.99
C ASN A 250 10.53 5.08 -11.75
N ARG A 251 10.19 4.54 -10.57
CA ARG A 251 11.07 4.61 -9.40
C ARG A 251 12.37 3.89 -9.75
N ARG A 252 13.52 4.48 -9.43
CA ARG A 252 14.81 4.10 -10.03
C ARG A 252 15.15 2.62 -9.79
N ASP A 253 15.03 2.20 -8.53
CA ASP A 253 15.26 0.83 -8.07
C ASP A 253 14.25 -0.16 -8.65
N GLU A 254 12.97 0.21 -8.72
CA GLU A 254 11.92 -0.64 -9.31
C GLU A 254 12.13 -0.84 -10.80
N ARG A 255 12.46 0.23 -11.53
CA ARG A 255 12.77 0.18 -12.96
C ARG A 255 13.96 -0.73 -13.22
N GLU A 256 15.02 -0.57 -12.43
CA GLU A 256 16.22 -1.41 -12.51
C GLU A 256 15.89 -2.88 -12.24
N ARG A 257 15.11 -3.19 -11.19
CA ARG A 257 14.66 -4.55 -10.87
C ARG A 257 13.88 -5.17 -12.03
N ILE A 258 12.94 -4.43 -12.62
CA ILE A 258 12.11 -4.89 -13.74
C ILE A 258 12.96 -5.17 -14.97
N GLU A 259 13.85 -4.25 -15.35
CA GLU A 259 14.70 -4.38 -16.54
C GLU A 259 15.75 -5.50 -16.38
N ASN A 260 16.34 -5.64 -15.19
CA ASN A 260 17.26 -6.74 -14.88
C ASN A 260 16.58 -8.11 -14.93
N ALA A 261 15.28 -8.18 -14.62
CA ALA A 261 14.47 -9.38 -14.80
C ALA A 261 14.06 -9.63 -16.28
N GLY A 262 14.45 -8.77 -17.22
CA GLY A 262 14.10 -8.86 -18.64
C GLY A 262 12.76 -8.22 -19.02
N GLY A 263 12.16 -7.46 -18.09
CA GLY A 263 10.95 -6.69 -18.32
C GLY A 263 11.23 -5.36 -19.01
N ILE A 264 10.17 -4.64 -19.35
CA ILE A 264 10.26 -3.31 -19.99
C ILE A 264 9.34 -2.35 -19.24
N VAL A 265 9.85 -1.15 -18.96
CA VAL A 265 9.05 -0.02 -18.45
C VAL A 265 8.80 0.96 -19.60
N MET A 266 7.52 1.20 -19.90
CA MET A 266 7.11 2.06 -21.03
C MET A 266 6.19 3.18 -20.58
N TRP A 267 6.30 4.34 -21.21
CA TRP A 267 5.35 5.45 -21.03
C TRP A 267 4.13 5.28 -21.95
N ALA A 268 2.94 5.20 -21.36
CA ALA A 268 1.65 5.14 -22.06
C ALA A 268 0.58 5.89 -21.25
N GLY A 269 0.65 7.22 -21.26
CA GLY A 269 -0.14 8.11 -20.40
C GLY A 269 0.38 8.17 -18.95
N THR A 270 0.88 7.04 -18.45
CA THR A 270 1.68 6.89 -17.23
C THR A 270 2.75 5.81 -17.47
N TRP A 271 3.71 5.67 -16.55
CA TRP A 271 4.72 4.61 -16.62
C TRP A 271 4.10 3.25 -16.31
N ARG A 272 4.38 2.25 -17.16
CA ARG A 272 3.78 0.92 -17.06
C ARG A 272 4.80 -0.21 -17.24
N VAL A 273 4.65 -1.27 -16.45
CA VAL A 273 5.36 -2.55 -16.63
C VAL A 273 4.75 -3.31 -17.81
N GLY A 274 5.57 -3.65 -18.80
CA GLY A 274 5.12 -4.33 -20.02
C GLY A 274 4.10 -3.55 -20.85
N GLY A 275 3.93 -2.25 -20.58
CA GLY A 275 2.85 -1.44 -21.17
C GLY A 275 1.46 -1.70 -20.59
N VAL A 276 1.34 -2.53 -19.55
CA VAL A 276 0.05 -2.97 -18.98
C VAL A 276 -0.20 -2.33 -17.62
N LEU A 277 0.63 -2.64 -16.61
CA LEU A 277 0.35 -2.30 -15.22
C LEU A 277 1.06 -1.01 -14.78
N ALA A 278 0.35 -0.08 -14.13
CA ALA A 278 0.86 1.24 -13.74
C ALA A 278 1.59 1.28 -12.38
N MET A 279 1.84 0.11 -11.79
CA MET A 279 2.57 -0.10 -10.54
C MET A 279 3.59 -1.22 -10.73
N SER A 280 4.69 -1.19 -9.98
CA SER A 280 5.80 -2.14 -10.09
C SER A 280 5.70 -3.33 -9.13
N ARG A 281 4.88 -3.20 -8.09
CA ARG A 281 4.62 -4.25 -7.10
C ARG A 281 3.12 -4.41 -6.93
N ALA A 282 2.65 -5.66 -6.82
CA ALA A 282 1.26 -6.01 -6.60
C ALA A 282 1.17 -7.49 -6.18
N PHE A 283 0.09 -7.83 -5.48
CA PHE A 283 -0.39 -9.19 -5.37
C PHE A 283 -1.08 -9.62 -6.67
N GLY A 284 -1.07 -10.92 -6.97
CA GLY A 284 -1.66 -11.45 -8.20
C GLY A 284 -0.84 -11.10 -9.44
N ASN A 285 -1.51 -10.68 -10.52
CA ASN A 285 -0.91 -10.39 -11.82
C ASN A 285 0.03 -11.51 -12.31
N ARG A 286 -0.49 -12.74 -12.36
CA ARG A 286 0.21 -13.95 -12.80
C ARG A 286 1.05 -13.73 -14.05
N LEU A 287 0.50 -13.07 -15.07
CA LEU A 287 1.17 -12.89 -16.37
C LEU A 287 2.39 -11.96 -16.28
N LEU A 288 2.44 -11.10 -15.24
CA LEU A 288 3.52 -10.15 -15.00
C LEU A 288 4.38 -10.51 -13.79
N LYS A 289 4.14 -11.64 -13.11
CA LYS A 289 4.73 -11.93 -11.79
C LYS A 289 6.26 -11.99 -11.76
N GLN A 290 6.89 -12.30 -12.90
CA GLN A 290 8.34 -12.18 -13.06
C GLN A 290 8.87 -10.75 -12.81
N PHE A 291 8.04 -9.74 -13.10
CA PHE A 291 8.39 -8.32 -13.02
C PHE A 291 7.63 -7.59 -11.90
N VAL A 292 6.47 -8.08 -11.49
CA VAL A 292 5.60 -7.47 -10.49
C VAL A 292 5.59 -8.36 -9.26
N VAL A 293 6.31 -7.94 -8.22
CA VAL A 293 6.50 -8.73 -6.99
C VAL A 293 5.53 -8.31 -5.89
N ALA A 294 5.20 -9.22 -4.97
CA ALA A 294 4.42 -8.92 -3.76
C ALA A 294 5.31 -8.76 -2.52
N GLU A 295 6.58 -8.37 -2.71
CA GLU A 295 7.50 -8.14 -1.61
C GLU A 295 7.28 -6.73 -1.01
N PRO A 296 6.92 -6.63 0.27
CA PRO A 296 6.62 -5.34 0.88
C PRO A 296 7.87 -4.53 1.20
N GLU A 297 7.75 -3.21 1.12
CA GLU A 297 8.60 -2.30 1.88
C GLU A 297 7.99 -2.06 3.25
N ILE A 298 8.80 -2.19 4.31
CA ILE A 298 8.33 -2.10 5.69
C ILE A 298 9.06 -0.97 6.42
N GLN A 299 8.30 -0.04 6.98
CA GLN A 299 8.76 0.94 7.95
C GLN A 299 8.21 0.62 9.33
N GLU A 300 8.97 0.97 10.37
CA GLU A 300 8.60 0.79 11.76
C GLU A 300 8.69 2.13 12.46
N GLU A 301 7.65 2.47 13.21
CA GLU A 301 7.57 3.67 14.04
C GLU A 301 7.08 3.29 15.43
N GLU A 302 7.53 4.02 16.44
CA GLU A 302 6.99 3.91 17.79
C GLU A 302 5.89 4.96 18.00
N ILE A 303 4.77 4.55 18.60
CA ILE A 303 3.70 5.47 18.98
C ILE A 303 4.19 6.32 20.15
N THR A 304 4.49 7.59 19.86
CA THR A 304 4.92 8.59 20.85
C THR A 304 3.84 9.66 20.96
N ASP A 305 3.91 10.50 22.00
CA ASP A 305 2.96 11.60 22.23
C ASP A 305 2.88 12.59 21.05
N GLU A 306 3.91 12.65 20.20
CA GLU A 306 3.93 13.47 19.00
C GLU A 306 3.16 12.85 17.82
N LEU A 307 2.95 11.53 17.81
CA LEU A 307 2.28 10.81 16.72
C LEU A 307 0.76 10.89 16.94
N GLU A 308 0.09 11.75 16.19
CA GLU A 308 -1.31 12.12 16.42
C GLU A 308 -2.26 11.13 15.75
N PHE A 309 -1.99 10.77 14.50
CA PHE A 309 -2.82 9.86 13.72
C PHE A 309 -2.09 9.26 12.52
N LEU A 310 -2.64 8.17 12.02
CA LEU A 310 -2.26 7.45 10.81
C LEU A 310 -3.39 7.55 9.78
N ILE A 311 -3.02 7.72 8.51
CA ILE A 311 -3.94 7.68 7.37
C ILE A 311 -3.43 6.60 6.41
N LEU A 312 -4.28 5.66 6.03
CA LEU A 312 -4.07 4.77 4.89
C LEU A 312 -5.13 5.10 3.83
N ALA A 313 -4.76 5.18 2.56
CA ALA A 313 -5.75 5.30 1.48
C ALA A 313 -5.28 4.66 0.16
N SER A 314 -6.24 4.34 -0.72
CA SER A 314 -5.99 3.97 -2.13
C SER A 314 -5.52 5.19 -2.95
N ASP A 315 -5.01 4.95 -4.16
CA ASP A 315 -4.50 6.03 -5.02
C ASP A 315 -5.62 7.01 -5.45
N GLY A 316 -6.88 6.55 -5.45
CA GLY A 316 -8.04 7.39 -5.66
C GLY A 316 -8.14 8.59 -4.70
N LEU A 317 -7.50 8.52 -3.53
CA LEU A 317 -7.24 9.68 -2.67
C LEU A 317 -5.96 10.41 -3.07
N TRP A 318 -4.82 9.70 -3.08
CA TRP A 318 -3.48 10.27 -3.15
C TRP A 318 -3.13 10.94 -4.49
N ASP A 319 -3.84 10.60 -5.56
CA ASP A 319 -3.70 11.23 -6.87
C ASP A 319 -4.16 12.70 -6.87
N VAL A 320 -5.02 13.09 -5.93
CA VAL A 320 -5.65 14.43 -5.90
C VAL A 320 -5.57 15.14 -4.56
N VAL A 321 -5.18 14.44 -3.49
CA VAL A 321 -4.97 15.00 -2.15
C VAL A 321 -3.49 14.87 -1.75
N PRO A 322 -2.73 15.98 -1.70
CA PRO A 322 -1.37 15.97 -1.16
C PRO A 322 -1.33 15.55 0.32
N ASN A 323 -0.23 14.96 0.77
CA ASN A 323 -0.07 14.46 2.14
C ASN A 323 -0.35 15.54 3.20
N GLU A 324 0.15 16.77 3.02
CA GLU A 324 -0.08 17.87 3.96
C GLU A 324 -1.54 18.32 3.99
N ASP A 325 -2.22 18.35 2.84
CA ASP A 325 -3.65 18.65 2.79
C ASP A 325 -4.46 17.59 3.55
N ALA A 326 -4.08 16.31 3.42
CA ALA A 326 -4.74 15.22 4.14
C ALA A 326 -4.60 15.39 5.67
N VAL A 327 -3.40 15.73 6.16
CA VAL A 327 -3.17 16.04 7.58
C VAL A 327 -4.03 17.21 8.04
N LEU A 328 -4.10 18.30 7.27
CA LEU A 328 -4.93 19.45 7.62
C LEU A 328 -6.43 19.11 7.70
N LEU A 329 -6.92 18.28 6.78
CA LEU A 329 -8.31 17.83 6.78
C LEU A 329 -8.63 16.98 8.00
N VAL A 330 -7.76 16.01 8.34
CA VAL A 330 -7.97 15.14 9.52
C VAL A 330 -7.88 15.91 10.83
N ARG A 331 -7.00 16.91 10.93
CA ARG A 331 -6.92 17.79 12.11
C ARG A 331 -8.15 18.67 12.30
N GLY A 332 -8.95 18.88 11.26
CA GLY A 332 -10.17 19.67 11.32
C GLY A 332 -11.41 18.91 11.79
N GLU A 333 -11.31 17.58 11.95
CA GLU A 333 -12.41 16.71 12.34
C GLU A 333 -12.05 16.02 13.65
N ASP A 334 -12.94 15.95 14.64
CA ASP A 334 -12.68 15.28 15.92
C ASP A 334 -12.78 13.75 15.79
N GLU A 335 -13.83 13.27 15.11
CA GLU A 335 -14.10 11.85 14.92
C GLU A 335 -13.35 11.28 13.70
N PRO A 336 -12.69 10.11 13.83
CA PRO A 336 -11.92 9.54 12.73
C PRO A 336 -12.80 9.09 11.54
N GLU A 337 -14.05 8.70 11.77
CA GLU A 337 -14.98 8.36 10.68
C GLU A 337 -15.30 9.61 9.85
N ALA A 338 -15.63 10.73 10.51
CA ALA A 338 -15.87 12.00 9.85
C ALA A 338 -14.62 12.46 9.07
N ALA A 339 -13.43 12.27 9.64
CA ALA A 339 -12.16 12.54 8.97
C ALA A 339 -11.96 11.70 7.70
N ALA A 340 -12.19 10.38 7.76
CA ALA A 340 -12.09 9.49 6.61
C ALA A 340 -13.11 9.86 5.52
N ARG A 341 -14.35 10.18 5.91
CA ARG A 341 -15.40 10.65 5.00
C ARG A 341 -15.02 11.98 4.35
N LYS A 342 -14.49 12.93 5.13
CA LYS A 342 -14.02 14.23 4.62
C LYS A 342 -12.93 14.08 3.58
N LEU A 343 -11.97 13.18 3.82
CA LEU A 343 -10.88 12.88 2.88
C LEU A 343 -11.42 12.32 1.56
N THR A 344 -12.30 11.30 1.62
CA THR A 344 -12.86 10.65 0.43
C THR A 344 -13.77 11.60 -0.38
N GLU A 345 -14.62 12.39 0.29
CA GLU A 345 -15.42 13.46 -0.35
C GLU A 345 -14.54 14.52 -1.01
N THR A 346 -13.46 14.95 -0.32
CA THR A 346 -12.53 15.94 -0.86
C THR A 346 -11.83 15.41 -2.11
N ALA A 347 -11.38 14.16 -2.10
CA ALA A 347 -10.78 13.54 -3.28
C ALA A 347 -11.75 13.49 -4.46
N TYR A 348 -13.00 13.08 -4.22
CA TYR A 348 -14.03 13.07 -5.26
C TYR A 348 -14.30 14.47 -5.83
N MET A 349 -14.46 15.49 -4.96
CA MET A 349 -14.67 16.89 -5.35
C MET A 349 -13.49 17.47 -6.12
N ARG A 350 -12.25 17.06 -5.77
CA ARG A 350 -11.02 17.45 -6.49
C ARG A 350 -10.83 16.71 -7.81
N GLY A 351 -11.79 15.86 -8.20
CA GLY A 351 -11.86 15.30 -9.53
C GLY A 351 -11.39 13.85 -9.63
N SER A 352 -11.13 13.16 -8.51
CA SER A 352 -10.83 11.72 -8.54
C SER A 352 -11.86 10.97 -9.39
N ALA A 353 -11.34 10.10 -10.24
CA ALA A 353 -12.13 9.27 -11.15
C ALA A 353 -12.12 7.80 -10.71
N ASP A 354 -11.55 7.50 -9.54
CA ASP A 354 -11.33 6.15 -9.06
C ASP A 354 -12.30 5.72 -7.96
N ASN A 355 -12.19 4.46 -7.54
CA ASN A 355 -12.60 4.04 -6.21
C ASN A 355 -11.75 4.76 -5.17
N ILE A 356 -12.34 5.10 -4.02
CA ILE A 356 -11.67 5.89 -2.99
C ILE A 356 -11.94 5.23 -1.66
N THR A 357 -10.91 4.69 -1.04
CA THR A 357 -10.99 4.06 0.28
C THR A 357 -9.95 4.68 1.20
N CYS A 358 -10.35 5.00 2.43
CA CYS A 358 -9.50 5.66 3.41
C CYS A 358 -9.78 5.09 4.81
N ILE A 359 -8.72 4.86 5.58
CA ILE A 359 -8.74 4.56 7.01
C ILE A 359 -7.98 5.68 7.73
N VAL A 360 -8.55 6.18 8.82
CA VAL A 360 -7.93 7.13 9.75
C VAL A 360 -7.88 6.48 11.13
N VAL A 361 -6.70 6.43 11.74
CA VAL A 361 -6.51 5.95 13.12
C VAL A 361 -5.95 7.08 13.95
N LYS A 362 -6.67 7.52 14.97
CA LYS A 362 -6.22 8.53 15.93
C LYS A 362 -5.68 7.88 17.18
N PHE A 363 -4.53 8.37 17.66
CA PHE A 363 -3.92 7.93 18.90
C PHE A 363 -4.25 8.91 20.02
N HIS A 364 -4.66 8.37 21.16
CA HIS A 364 -5.05 9.13 22.34
C HIS A 364 -3.97 8.97 23.40
N HIS A 365 -3.20 10.03 23.60
CA HIS A 365 -2.14 10.06 24.60
C HIS A 365 -2.69 10.61 25.91
N GLU A 366 -2.48 9.88 27.01
CA GLU A 366 -2.81 10.40 28.33
C GLU A 366 -1.99 11.67 28.56
N LYS A 367 -2.67 12.80 28.77
CA LYS A 367 -1.97 14.00 29.22
C LYS A 367 -1.45 13.71 30.63
N LEU A 368 -0.13 13.54 30.77
CA LEU A 368 0.53 13.68 32.05
C LEU A 368 0.17 15.07 32.56
N THR A 369 -0.73 15.13 33.53
CA THR A 369 -0.96 16.35 34.29
C THR A 369 0.30 16.53 35.14
N GLU A 370 1.10 17.54 34.81
CA GLU A 370 2.14 18.00 35.73
C GLU A 370 1.44 18.33 37.05
N VAL A 371 1.65 17.50 38.06
CA VAL A 371 1.28 17.81 39.44
C VAL A 371 2.16 18.98 39.84
N ASP A 372 1.58 20.17 39.87
CA ASP A 372 2.20 21.37 40.45
C ASP A 372 2.42 21.11 41.95
N ASP A 373 3.61 20.60 42.27
CA ASP A 373 4.06 20.30 43.65
C ASP A 373 4.58 21.57 44.35
N SER A 374 4.13 22.76 43.92
CA SER A 374 4.51 24.00 44.58
C SER A 374 3.89 24.06 45.99
N PRO A 375 4.71 24.17 47.05
CA PRO A 375 4.20 24.21 48.41
C PRO A 375 3.37 25.49 48.60
N PRO A 376 2.28 25.44 49.38
CA PRO A 376 1.45 26.61 49.63
C PRO A 376 2.30 27.71 50.27
N HIS A 377 2.38 28.86 49.59
CA HIS A 377 2.99 30.07 50.14
C HIS A 377 2.34 30.42 51.47
N THR A 378 3.06 30.21 52.57
CA THR A 378 2.70 30.75 53.88
C THR A 378 2.95 32.27 53.85
N ALA A 379 1.86 33.04 53.93
CA ALA A 379 1.93 34.48 54.07
C ALA A 379 2.60 34.85 55.42
N PRO A 380 3.47 35.88 55.48
CA PRO A 380 4.00 36.36 56.75
C PRO A 380 2.89 37.02 57.57
N LEU A 381 2.82 36.68 58.85
CA LEU A 381 2.05 37.40 59.85
C LEU A 381 2.64 38.81 60.03
N ASP A 382 1.92 39.84 59.59
CA ASP A 382 2.22 41.22 59.95
C ASP A 382 1.92 41.43 61.44
N ASP A 383 2.99 41.64 62.22
CA ASP A 383 2.96 42.10 63.60
C ASP A 383 2.80 43.63 63.58
N GLN A 384 1.59 44.13 63.86
CA GLN A 384 1.37 45.54 64.16
C GLN A 384 1.22 45.74 65.67
N ARG A 385 2.26 46.36 66.25
CA ARG A 385 2.22 47.06 67.53
C ARG A 385 1.99 48.55 67.33
#